data_AF-A0A7W9U6M9-F1
#
_entry.id   AF-A0A7W9U6M9-F1
#
_cell.length_a   1.000
_cell.length_b   1.000
_cell.length_c   1.000
_cell.angle_alpha   90.00
_cell.angle_beta   90.00
_cell.angle_gamma   90.00
#
_symmetry.space_group_name_H-M   'P 1'
#
loop_
_entity.id
_entity.type
_entity.pdbx_description
1 polymer ?
#
loop_
_entity_poly.entity_id
_entity_poly.type
_entity_poly.pdbx_seq_one_letter_code
_entity_poly.pdbx_strand_id
1 'polypeptide(L)'
;MAGSVPQPATWSRAWLRGQLLQLVATVSSLASLAALLDPDRIASAMGLFLVGVNGYSQFYAIYVGVRLATAGLALLAARNGNQPILGDLTALFLLAQPAGRLAAAFAIGLPTGVLLAVCAVELLAGLSLLALRPRGKFLSP
;
A
#
# COMPACT_ATOMS: atom_id res chain seq x y z
N MET A 1 -40.55 -28.93 -8.53
CA MET A 1 -39.62 -28.46 -7.49
C MET A 1 -38.33 -28.02 -8.19
N ALA A 2 -38.18 -26.73 -8.48
CA ALA A 2 -36.96 -26.19 -9.07
C ALA A 2 -36.04 -25.75 -7.93
N GLY A 3 -34.93 -26.46 -7.74
CA GLY A 3 -33.92 -26.11 -6.75
C GLY A 3 -33.25 -24.79 -7.13
N SER A 4 -33.31 -23.81 -6.25
CA SER A 4 -32.53 -22.57 -6.37
C SER A 4 -31.05 -22.93 -6.31
N VAL A 5 -30.35 -22.80 -7.43
CA VAL A 5 -28.88 -22.89 -7.48
C VAL A 5 -28.32 -21.77 -6.59
N PRO A 6 -27.47 -22.06 -5.59
CA PRO A 6 -26.87 -21.03 -4.76
C PRO A 6 -26.00 -20.12 -5.64
N GLN A 7 -26.37 -18.83 -5.75
CA GLN A 7 -25.52 -17.84 -6.40
C GLN A 7 -24.23 -17.70 -5.58
N PRO A 8 -23.04 -17.73 -6.20
CA PRO A 8 -21.81 -17.40 -5.50
C PRO A 8 -21.92 -15.97 -4.96
N ALA A 9 -21.54 -15.76 -3.70
CA ALA A 9 -21.56 -14.44 -3.08
C ALA A 9 -20.70 -13.47 -3.90
N THR A 10 -21.32 -12.68 -4.77
CA THR A 10 -20.64 -11.63 -5.51
C THR A 10 -20.40 -10.48 -4.55
N TRP A 11 -19.25 -10.49 -3.88
CA TRP A 11 -18.81 -9.38 -3.05
C TRP A 11 -18.82 -8.08 -3.87
N SER A 12 -19.43 -7.03 -3.35
CA SER A 12 -19.46 -5.75 -4.05
C SER A 12 -18.02 -5.20 -4.15
N ARG A 13 -17.65 -4.64 -5.31
CA ARG A 13 -16.31 -4.05 -5.53
C ARG A 13 -15.96 -3.00 -4.47
N ALA A 14 -16.96 -2.25 -4.01
CA ALA A 14 -16.81 -1.27 -2.94
C ALA A 14 -16.40 -1.92 -1.60
N TRP A 15 -17.01 -3.05 -1.24
CA TRP A 15 -16.63 -3.80 -0.05
C TRP A 15 -15.21 -4.33 -0.15
N LEU A 16 -14.84 -4.93 -1.28
CA LEU A 16 -13.46 -5.42 -1.53
C LEU A 16 -12.43 -4.30 -1.43
N ARG A 17 -12.73 -3.13 -2.01
CA ARG A 17 -11.85 -1.94 -1.89
C ARG A 17 -11.72 -1.50 -0.44
N GLY A 18 -12.82 -1.47 0.31
CA GLY A 18 -12.82 -1.12 1.74
C GLY A 18 -11.93 -2.05 2.56
N GLN A 19 -12.06 -3.36 2.36
CA GLN A 19 -11.21 -4.36 3.02
C GLN A 19 -9.74 -4.21 2.65
N LEU A 20 -9.45 -3.96 1.37
CA LEU A 20 -8.07 -3.74 0.92
C LEU A 20 -7.47 -2.45 1.50
N LEU A 21 -8.24 -1.37 1.59
CA LEU A 21 -7.81 -0.13 2.24
C LEU A 21 -7.53 -0.33 3.73
N GLN A 22 -8.37 -1.06 4.45
CA GLN A 22 -8.13 -1.42 5.85
C GLN A 22 -6.85 -2.26 6.00
N LEU A 23 -6.65 -3.24 5.12
CA LEU A 23 -5.43 -4.05 5.13
C LEU A 23 -4.18 -3.18 4.89
N VAL A 24 -4.20 -2.29 3.90
CA VAL A 24 -3.10 -1.35 3.63
C VAL A 24 -2.84 -0.46 4.84
N ALA A 25 -3.88 0.05 5.48
CA ALA A 25 -3.75 0.85 6.70
C ALA A 25 -3.08 0.07 7.83
N THR A 26 -3.55 -1.14 8.12
CA THR A 26 -3.02 -1.98 9.20
C THR A 26 -1.58 -2.37 8.93
N VAL A 27 -1.29 -2.89 7.73
CA VAL A 27 0.08 -3.32 7.36
C VAL A 27 1.03 -2.13 7.41
N SER A 28 0.65 -0.98 6.83
CA SER A 28 1.51 0.22 6.85
C SER A 28 1.76 0.75 8.26
N SER A 29 0.74 0.71 9.13
CA SER A 29 0.87 1.10 10.54
C SER A 29 1.80 0.16 11.31
N LEU A 30 1.63 -1.16 11.15
CA LEU A 30 2.48 -2.16 11.79
C LEU A 30 3.92 -2.09 11.30
N ALA A 31 4.10 -1.95 9.98
CA ALA A 31 5.42 -1.78 9.39
C ALA A 31 6.12 -0.50 9.89
N SER A 32 5.38 0.60 10.02
CA SER A 32 5.90 1.83 10.62
C SER A 32 6.26 1.65 12.08
N LEU A 33 5.43 0.95 12.86
CA LEU A 33 5.69 0.68 14.26
C LEU A 33 6.94 -0.19 14.41
N ALA A 34 7.09 -1.23 13.59
CA ALA A 34 8.29 -2.07 13.59
C ALA A 34 9.55 -1.27 13.25
N ALA A 35 9.50 -0.38 12.26
CA ALA A 35 10.60 0.50 11.91
C ALA A 35 10.92 1.54 13.00
N LEU A 36 9.92 1.94 13.79
CA LEU A 36 10.10 2.84 14.93
C LEU A 36 10.73 2.16 16.14
N LEU A 37 10.38 0.89 16.38
CA LEU A 37 10.88 0.11 17.52
C LEU A 37 12.29 -0.43 17.32
N ASP A 38 12.61 -0.88 16.10
CA ASP A 38 13.90 -1.50 15.78
C ASP A 38 14.35 -1.10 14.36
N PRO A 39 14.82 0.15 14.18
CA PRO A 39 15.18 0.68 12.86
C PRO A 39 16.34 -0.08 12.23
N ASP A 40 17.34 -0.49 13.02
CA ASP A 40 18.55 -1.16 12.52
C ASP A 40 18.22 -2.56 11.99
N ARG A 41 17.35 -3.30 12.67
CA ARG A 41 16.89 -4.61 12.18
C ARG A 41 16.08 -4.49 10.90
N ILE A 42 15.19 -3.50 10.80
CA ILE A 42 14.42 -3.29 9.57
C ILE A 42 15.32 -2.83 8.43
N ALA A 43 16.26 -1.91 8.68
CA ALA A 43 17.22 -1.45 7.69
C ALA A 43 18.09 -2.60 7.18
N SER A 44 18.69 -3.38 8.07
CA SER A 44 19.55 -4.52 7.71
C SER A 44 18.78 -5.62 6.96
N ALA A 45 17.52 -5.89 7.31
CA ALA A 45 16.66 -6.81 6.55
C ALA A 45 16.39 -6.34 5.10
N MET A 46 16.50 -5.03 4.86
CA MET A 46 16.39 -4.40 3.54
C MET A 46 17.75 -4.16 2.88
N GLY A 47 18.85 -4.63 3.47
CA GLY A 47 20.21 -4.44 2.98
C GLY A 47 20.77 -3.03 3.17
N LEU A 48 20.18 -2.23 4.07
CA LEU A 48 20.60 -0.88 4.41
C LEU A 48 21.40 -0.87 5.71
N PHE A 49 22.45 -0.04 5.77
CA PHE A 49 23.19 0.25 6.99
C PHE A 49 22.97 1.71 7.38
N LEU A 50 22.39 1.94 8.55
CA LEU A 50 22.13 3.28 9.05
C LEU A 50 23.39 3.82 9.72
N VAL A 51 23.94 4.91 9.17
CA VAL A 51 25.15 5.54 9.69
C VAL A 51 24.89 7.03 9.92
N GLY A 52 25.13 7.46 11.16
CA GLY A 52 25.01 8.85 11.58
C GLY A 52 23.57 9.37 11.59
N VAL A 53 23.38 10.57 12.16
CA VAL A 53 22.06 11.16 12.40
C VAL A 53 21.25 11.33 11.10
N ASN A 54 21.91 11.68 10.00
CA ASN A 54 21.26 11.87 8.70
C ASN A 54 20.72 10.56 8.12
N GLY A 55 21.44 9.44 8.28
CA GLY A 55 20.99 8.13 7.81
C GLY A 55 19.73 7.66 8.55
N TYR A 56 19.73 7.77 9.88
CA TYR A 56 18.54 7.51 10.68
C TYR A 56 17.39 8.45 10.33
N SER A 57 17.65 9.76 10.23
CA SER A 57 16.61 10.76 9.91
C SER A 57 15.91 10.46 8.58
N GLN A 58 16.66 10.12 7.52
CA GLN A 58 16.09 9.72 6.23
C GLN A 58 15.31 8.41 6.33
N PHE A 59 15.83 7.43 7.06
CA PHE A 59 15.13 6.17 7.28
C PHE A 59 13.78 6.39 7.99
N TYR A 60 13.75 7.15 9.08
CA TYR A 60 12.52 7.49 9.79
C TYR A 60 11.53 8.27 8.91
N ALA A 61 12.00 9.22 8.11
CA ALA A 61 11.13 9.97 7.21
C ALA A 61 10.37 9.04 6.23
N ILE A 62 11.06 8.04 5.66
CA ILE A 62 10.49 7.14 4.65
C ILE A 62 9.73 5.97 5.30
N TYR A 63 10.34 5.25 6.23
CA TYR A 63 9.79 4.01 6.78
C TYR A 63 8.78 4.23 7.90
N VAL A 64 8.82 5.39 8.57
CA VAL A 64 7.83 5.78 9.58
C VAL A 64 6.89 6.84 9.00
N GLY A 65 7.42 8.00 8.60
CA GLY A 65 6.61 9.13 8.12
C GLY A 65 5.72 8.78 6.93
N VAL A 66 6.31 8.38 5.80
CA VAL A 66 5.54 8.07 4.57
C VAL A 66 4.60 6.87 4.77
N ARG A 67 5.00 5.86 5.55
CA ARG A 67 4.12 4.71 5.85
C ARG A 67 2.93 5.11 6.71
N LEU A 68 3.10 5.96 7.72
CA LEU A 68 1.99 6.49 8.50
C LEU A 68 1.08 7.40 7.68
N ALA A 69 1.65 8.22 6.78
CA ALA A 69 0.85 9.02 5.86
C ALA A 69 0.00 8.13 4.95
N THR A 70 0.58 7.06 4.40
CA THR A 70 -0.14 6.06 3.58
C THR A 70 -1.23 5.37 4.39
N ALA A 71 -0.95 5.00 5.64
CA ALA A 71 -1.94 4.40 6.54
C ALA A 71 -3.10 5.37 6.84
N GLY A 72 -2.79 6.63 7.12
CA GLY A 72 -3.78 7.68 7.35
C GLY A 72 -4.68 7.89 6.15
N LEU A 73 -4.10 8.00 4.94
CA LEU A 73 -4.86 8.10 3.70
C LEU A 73 -5.74 6.86 3.48
N ALA A 74 -5.22 5.67 3.74
CA ALA A 74 -5.97 4.42 3.61
C ALA A 74 -7.17 4.36 4.58
N LEU A 75 -7.00 4.76 5.84
CA LEU A 75 -8.08 4.85 6.82
C LEU A 75 -9.13 5.90 6.44
N LEU A 76 -8.69 7.09 6.00
CA LEU A 76 -9.60 8.14 5.54
C LEU A 76 -10.38 7.70 4.31
N ALA A 77 -9.73 7.04 3.35
CA ALA A 77 -10.37 6.47 2.16
C ALA A 77 -11.37 5.36 2.53
N ALA A 78 -11.05 4.51 3.51
CA ALA A 78 -11.93 3.45 3.97
C ALA A 78 -13.19 4.01 4.66
N ARG A 79 -13.06 5.11 5.42
CA ARG A 79 -14.19 5.81 6.06
C ARG A 79 -15.04 6.58 5.04
N ASN A 80 -14.41 7.18 4.02
CA ASN A 80 -15.05 8.00 2.99
C ASN A 80 -15.23 7.23 1.67
N GLY A 81 -15.72 5.98 1.71
CA GLY A 81 -15.72 5.03 0.59
C GLY A 81 -16.35 5.50 -0.74
N ASN A 82 -17.11 6.60 -0.73
CA ASN A 82 -17.67 7.22 -1.93
C ASN A 82 -16.72 8.17 -2.67
N GLN A 83 -15.61 8.60 -2.06
CA GLN A 83 -14.65 9.51 -2.69
C GLN A 83 -13.51 8.71 -3.37
N PRO A 84 -13.53 8.51 -4.70
CA PRO A 84 -12.52 7.73 -5.38
C PRO A 84 -11.11 8.32 -5.20
N ILE A 85 -11.00 9.65 -5.10
CA ILE A 85 -9.72 10.38 -5.05
C ILE A 85 -8.83 9.96 -3.86
N LEU A 86 -9.40 9.75 -2.67
CA LEU A 86 -8.60 9.39 -1.49
C LEU A 86 -7.97 8.01 -1.65
N GLY A 87 -8.71 7.03 -2.16
CA GLY A 87 -8.14 5.70 -2.38
C GLY A 87 -7.19 5.66 -3.59
N ASP A 88 -7.36 6.56 -4.57
CA ASP A 88 -6.42 6.70 -5.68
C ASP A 88 -5.10 7.32 -5.19
N LEU A 89 -5.15 8.31 -4.29
CA LEU A 89 -3.96 8.84 -3.61
C LEU A 89 -3.27 7.78 -2.75
N THR A 90 -4.02 6.99 -1.98
CA THR A 90 -3.44 5.86 -1.23
C THR A 90 -2.73 4.89 -2.16
N ALA A 91 -3.33 4.54 -3.30
CA ALA A 91 -2.72 3.65 -4.28
C ALA A 91 -1.44 4.27 -4.88
N LEU A 92 -1.44 5.57 -5.20
CA LEU A 92 -0.26 6.27 -5.70
C LEU A 92 0.88 6.27 -4.67
N PHE A 93 0.60 6.55 -3.40
CA PHE A 93 1.61 6.50 -2.33
C PHE A 93 2.18 5.09 -2.16
N LEU A 94 1.31 4.07 -2.21
CA LEU A 94 1.73 2.67 -2.11
C LEU A 94 2.57 2.23 -3.32
N LEU A 95 2.21 2.69 -4.53
CA LEU A 95 2.93 2.38 -5.78
C LEU A 95 4.21 3.22 -5.95
N ALA A 96 4.35 4.35 -5.27
CA ALA A 96 5.55 5.18 -5.35
C ALA A 96 6.80 4.42 -4.86
N GLN A 97 6.65 3.59 -3.84
CA GLN A 97 7.73 2.76 -3.29
C GLN A 97 8.29 1.76 -4.32
N PRO A 98 7.48 0.88 -4.93
CA PRO A 98 7.97 -0.01 -5.97
C PRO A 98 8.37 0.74 -7.25
N ALA A 99 7.71 1.85 -7.61
CA ALA A 99 8.11 2.65 -8.76
C ALA A 99 9.53 3.21 -8.62
N GLY A 100 9.89 3.74 -7.44
CA GLY A 100 11.27 4.18 -7.17
C GLY A 100 12.28 3.04 -7.27
N ARG A 101 11.92 1.83 -6.82
CA ARG A 101 12.78 0.64 -6.94
C ARG A 101 12.94 0.18 -8.38
N LEU A 102 11.88 0.22 -9.19
CA LEU A 102 11.94 -0.09 -10.62
C LEU A 102 12.79 0.92 -11.38
N ALA A 103 12.69 2.21 -11.03
CA ALA A 103 13.56 3.24 -11.58
C ALA A 103 15.04 2.96 -11.25
N ALA A 104 15.35 2.59 -9.99
CA ALA A 104 16.69 2.17 -9.60
C ALA A 104 17.14 0.89 -10.33
N ALA A 105 16.22 -0.03 -10.63
CA ALA A 105 16.55 -1.29 -11.28
C ALA A 105 17.13 -1.12 -12.68
N PHE A 106 16.76 -0.05 -13.39
CA PHE A 106 17.39 0.28 -14.68
C PHE A 106 18.87 0.67 -14.55
N ALA A 107 19.29 1.18 -13.40
CA ALA A 107 20.66 1.62 -13.17
C ALA A 107 21.52 0.54 -12.50
N ILE A 108 20.97 -0.20 -11.54
CA ILE A 108 21.74 -1.08 -10.65
C ILE A 108 21.18 -2.51 -10.53
N GLY A 109 20.09 -2.84 -11.23
CA GLY A 109 19.44 -4.15 -11.18
C GLY A 109 18.29 -4.26 -10.17
N LEU A 110 17.51 -5.33 -10.30
CA LEU A 110 16.29 -5.54 -9.50
C LEU A 110 16.59 -5.72 -7.99
N PRO A 111 15.66 -5.31 -7.11
CA PRO A 111 15.77 -5.63 -5.69
C PRO A 111 15.79 -7.15 -5.49
N THR A 112 16.55 -7.62 -4.51
CA THR A 112 16.67 -9.05 -4.16
C THR A 112 16.15 -9.33 -2.75
N GLY A 113 15.88 -10.60 -2.44
CA GLY A 113 15.47 -11.04 -1.11
C GLY A 113 14.11 -10.48 -0.66
N VAL A 114 14.00 -10.08 0.60
CA VAL A 114 12.74 -9.59 1.21
C VAL A 114 12.19 -8.37 0.48
N LEU A 115 13.07 -7.48 0.02
CA LEU A 115 12.68 -6.24 -0.66
C LEU A 115 11.91 -6.51 -1.98
N LEU A 116 12.24 -7.60 -2.67
CA LEU A 116 11.52 -8.03 -3.88
C LEU A 116 10.10 -8.51 -3.54
N ALA A 117 9.95 -9.30 -2.49
CA ALA A 117 8.64 -9.77 -2.04
C ALA A 117 7.75 -8.60 -1.62
N VAL A 118 8.30 -7.64 -0.87
CA VAL A 118 7.62 -6.41 -0.48
C VAL A 118 7.20 -5.61 -1.71
N CYS A 119 8.10 -5.45 -2.70
CA CYS A 119 7.81 -4.77 -3.96
C CYS A 119 6.63 -5.42 -4.71
N ALA A 120 6.59 -6.75 -4.80
CA ALA A 120 5.51 -7.47 -5.44
C ALA A 120 4.17 -7.27 -4.71
N VAL A 121 4.16 -7.32 -3.38
CA VAL A 121 2.95 -7.08 -2.57
C VAL A 121 2.45 -5.64 -2.72
N GLU A 122 3.36 -4.66 -2.67
CA GLU A 122 3.04 -3.23 -2.86
C GLU A 122 2.42 -2.98 -4.24
N LEU A 123 2.99 -3.56 -5.31
CA LEU A 123 2.46 -3.50 -6.67
C LEU A 123 1.07 -4.13 -6.77
N LEU A 124 0.90 -5.34 -6.27
CA LEU A 124 -0.38 -6.06 -6.31
C LEU A 124 -1.46 -5.29 -5.56
N ALA A 125 -1.18 -4.81 -4.35
CA ALA A 125 -2.13 -4.06 -3.54
C ALA A 125 -2.48 -2.71 -4.18
N GLY A 126 -1.50 -1.95 -4.65
CA GLY A 126 -1.71 -0.65 -5.29
C GLY A 126 -2.51 -0.74 -6.59
N LEU A 127 -2.16 -1.69 -7.47
CA LEU A 127 -2.90 -1.92 -8.71
C LEU A 127 -4.32 -2.44 -8.44
N SER A 128 -4.49 -3.31 -7.43
CA SER A 128 -5.82 -3.79 -7.02
C SER A 128 -6.70 -2.67 -6.49
N LEU A 129 -6.14 -1.71 -5.72
CA LEU A 129 -6.87 -0.52 -5.29
C LEU A 129 -7.38 0.26 -6.51
N LEU A 130 -6.52 0.57 -7.49
CA LEU A 130 -6.91 1.28 -8.70
C LEU A 130 -7.95 0.51 -9.53
N ALA A 131 -7.82 -0.82 -9.64
CA ALA A 131 -8.76 -1.66 -10.38
C ALA A 131 -10.16 -1.69 -9.72
N LEU A 132 -10.21 -1.61 -8.39
CA LEU A 132 -11.44 -1.58 -7.59
C LEU A 132 -12.04 -0.17 -7.44
N ARG A 133 -11.52 0.83 -8.16
CA ARG A 133 -12.03 2.21 -8.14
C ARG A 133 -13.55 2.24 -8.34
N PRO A 134 -14.31 2.93 -7.44
CA PRO A 134 -15.74 3.10 -7.62
C PRO A 134 -15.99 3.81 -8.96
N ARG A 135 -16.68 3.12 -9.87
CA ARG A 135 -17.18 3.73 -11.11
C ARG A 135 -18.43 4.51 -10.75
N GLY A 136 -18.24 5.72 -10.24
CA GLY A 136 -19.34 6.68 -10.16
C GLY A 136 -19.94 6.88 -11.56
N LYS A 137 -21.26 6.99 -11.65
CA LYS A 137 -21.98 7.48 -12.84
C LYS A 137 -21.46 8.89 -13.16
N PHE A 138 -20.34 8.98 -13.88
CA PHE A 138 -20.08 10.14 -14.71
C PHE A 138 -21.13 10.08 -15.81
N LEU A 139 -21.99 11.10 -15.89
CA LEU A 139 -23.14 11.24 -16.79
C LEU A 139 -24.46 10.71 -16.23
N SER A 140 -25.24 11.61 -15.65
CA SER A 140 -26.54 11.89 -16.25
C SER A 140 -26.70 13.41 -16.30
N PRO A 141 -27.02 14.01 -17.46
CA PRO A 141 -27.55 15.37 -17.50
C PRO A 141 -28.87 15.48 -16.73
#